data_AF-A0A7S1JWC0-F1
#
_entry.id   AF-A0A7S1JWC0-F1
#
_cell.length_a   1.000
_cell.length_b   1.000
_cell.length_c   1.000
_cell.angle_alpha   90.00
_cell.angle_beta   90.00
_cell.angle_gamma   90.00
#
_symmetry.space_group_name_H-M   'P 1'
#
loop_
_entity.id
_entity.type
_entity.pdbx_description
1 polymer ?
#
loop_
_entity_poly.entity_id
_entity_poly.type
_entity_poly.pdbx_seq_one_letter_code
_entity_poly.pdbx_strand_id
1 'polypeptide(L)'
;LMDGDVATTEDSLKVFVSKSADFSYINAVNSLGLSCLKMGRDSTSQQRKLALEGLIDLSQTEAVRAAGGLLNFMSRHRINAELDEIGMPLVTKVRSFSFDSTLFVDQQTHKALQLFDEERHPSQIKGRGRAKEGLSLFALCSSYCAFAGGKAKMKEWFLKPSRNDLEISTRASAIEAFLAANAQELNQEMLNNIRPLRDISRTLARFSTFQPKLADHRILYNFACHVQQIHRAISAFPHLMRKVPILRDICRHTE
;
A
#
# COMPACT_ATOMS: atom_id res chain seq x y z
N LEU A 1 51.86 8.99 -13.95
CA LEU A 1 52.21 8.99 -12.52
C LEU A 1 51.95 10.38 -11.95
N MET A 2 50.72 10.64 -11.55
CA MET A 2 50.38 11.10 -10.20
C MET A 2 48.86 11.21 -10.15
N ASP A 3 48.29 10.25 -9.42
CA ASP A 3 46.90 10.19 -8.99
C ASP A 3 46.52 11.46 -8.24
N GLY A 4 45.34 11.98 -8.55
CA GLY A 4 44.63 12.98 -7.76
C GLY A 4 43.22 12.49 -7.58
N ASP A 5 42.98 11.84 -6.45
CA ASP A 5 41.74 11.20 -6.02
C ASP A 5 40.48 12.02 -6.37
N VAL A 6 39.71 11.50 -7.33
CA VAL A 6 38.29 11.81 -7.43
C VAL A 6 37.63 11.04 -6.30
N ALA A 7 37.38 11.71 -5.19
CA ALA A 7 36.54 11.20 -4.12
C ALA A 7 35.12 10.96 -4.66
N THR A 8 34.89 9.76 -5.20
CA THR A 8 33.58 9.18 -5.40
C THR A 8 33.01 8.88 -4.03
N THR A 9 32.39 9.87 -3.40
CA THR A 9 31.46 9.62 -2.30
C THR A 9 30.20 8.98 -2.89
N GLU A 10 30.29 7.67 -3.14
CA GLU A 10 29.14 6.79 -3.17
C GLU A 10 28.40 6.97 -1.84
N ASP A 11 27.41 7.85 -1.84
CA ASP A 11 26.57 8.11 -0.66
C ASP A 11 25.69 6.87 -0.44
N SER A 12 26.31 5.89 0.22
CA SER A 12 25.82 4.54 0.46
C SER A 12 24.44 4.57 1.09
N LEU A 13 23.57 3.62 0.70
CA LEU A 13 22.38 3.27 1.48
C LEU A 13 22.77 3.27 2.95
N LYS A 14 22.09 4.06 3.81
CA LYS A 14 22.35 4.03 5.24
C LYS A 14 21.93 2.67 5.77
N VAL A 15 22.87 1.73 5.78
CA VAL A 15 22.65 0.36 6.24
C VAL A 15 22.56 0.40 7.76
N PHE A 16 21.39 0.05 8.28
CA PHE A 16 21.23 -0.17 9.71
C PHE A 16 21.46 -1.64 10.01
N VAL A 17 22.40 -1.91 10.91
CA VAL A 17 22.66 -3.26 11.41
C VAL A 17 21.97 -3.41 12.76
N SER A 18 21.10 -4.39 12.88
CA SER A 18 20.42 -4.74 14.13
C SER A 18 20.97 -6.04 14.71
N LYS A 19 20.75 -6.26 16.01
CA LYS A 19 21.25 -7.46 16.68
C LYS A 19 20.46 -8.66 16.18
N SER A 20 21.11 -9.81 15.97
CA SER A 20 20.42 -11.05 15.59
C SER A 20 19.31 -11.45 16.57
N ALA A 21 19.48 -11.13 17.86
CA ALA A 21 18.47 -11.33 18.89
C ALA A 21 17.13 -10.61 18.59
N ASP A 22 17.16 -9.51 17.84
CA ASP A 22 15.97 -8.72 17.47
C ASP A 22 15.07 -9.49 16.49
N PHE A 23 15.65 -10.43 15.77
CA PHE A 23 15.00 -11.35 14.83
C PHE A 23 14.83 -12.75 15.43
N SER A 24 15.05 -12.93 16.75
CA SER A 24 14.76 -14.22 17.37
C SER A 24 13.26 -14.51 17.33
N TYR A 25 12.90 -15.79 17.16
CA TYR A 25 11.51 -16.20 17.03
C TYR A 25 10.64 -15.77 18.22
N ILE A 26 11.17 -15.90 19.44
CA ILE A 26 10.47 -15.51 20.67
C ILE A 26 10.20 -14.01 20.69
N ASN A 27 11.21 -13.19 20.37
CA ASN A 27 11.03 -11.74 20.31
C ASN A 27 10.05 -11.36 19.20
N ALA A 28 10.08 -12.04 18.06
CA ALA A 28 9.16 -11.77 16.97
C ALA A 28 7.69 -12.06 17.36
N VAL A 29 7.42 -13.23 17.98
CA VAL A 29 6.09 -13.57 18.50
C VAL A 29 5.62 -12.56 19.54
N ASN A 30 6.52 -12.13 20.43
CA ASN A 30 6.18 -11.12 21.43
C ASN A 30 5.80 -9.78 20.78
N SER A 31 6.60 -9.29 19.83
CA SER A 31 6.37 -8.00 19.14
C SER A 31 5.13 -8.02 18.25
N LEU A 32 4.88 -9.12 17.55
CA LEU A 32 3.65 -9.33 16.79
C LEU A 32 2.43 -9.37 17.73
N GLY A 33 2.53 -10.04 18.88
CA GLY A 33 1.45 -10.07 19.87
C GLY A 33 1.15 -8.69 20.47
N LEU A 34 2.19 -7.88 20.72
CA LEU A 34 2.03 -6.49 21.19
C LEU A 34 1.37 -5.63 20.12
N SER A 35 1.91 -5.61 18.90
CA SER A 35 1.47 -4.67 17.86
C SER A 35 0.17 -5.08 17.16
N CYS A 36 -0.02 -6.36 16.87
CA CYS A 36 -1.14 -6.83 16.04
C CYS A 36 -2.39 -7.13 16.85
N LEU A 37 -2.23 -7.61 18.08
CA LEU A 37 -3.32 -8.00 18.96
C LEU A 37 -3.54 -7.04 20.12
N LYS A 38 -2.67 -6.02 20.28
CA LYS A 38 -2.68 -5.08 21.41
C LYS A 38 -2.66 -5.80 22.76
N MET A 39 -2.07 -6.99 22.82
CA MET A 39 -2.03 -7.76 24.07
C MET A 39 -1.06 -7.09 25.03
N GLY A 40 -1.53 -6.78 26.25
CA GLY A 40 -0.72 -6.14 27.29
C GLY A 40 0.55 -6.93 27.61
N ARG A 41 1.54 -6.28 28.24
CA ARG A 41 2.83 -6.93 28.60
C ARG A 41 2.66 -8.14 29.52
N ASP A 42 1.55 -8.21 30.24
CA ASP A 42 1.21 -9.27 31.20
C ASP A 42 0.82 -10.60 30.54
N SER A 43 0.50 -10.60 29.24
CA SER A 43 0.20 -11.83 28.51
C SER A 43 1.45 -12.69 28.32
N THR A 44 1.35 -13.97 28.67
CA THR A 44 2.47 -14.92 28.54
C THR A 44 2.81 -15.17 27.08
N SER A 45 4.05 -15.59 26.80
CA SER A 45 4.46 -15.92 25.43
C SER A 45 3.63 -17.06 24.82
N GLN A 46 3.11 -17.99 25.64
CA GLN A 46 2.20 -19.04 25.17
C GLN A 46 0.83 -18.48 24.75
N GLN A 47 0.26 -17.57 25.53
CA GLN A 47 -0.99 -16.89 25.18
C GLN A 47 -0.84 -16.08 23.88
N ARG A 48 0.29 -15.37 23.72
CA ARG A 48 0.63 -14.65 22.48
C ARG A 48 0.73 -15.57 21.28
N LYS A 49 1.41 -16.70 21.44
CA LYS A 49 1.56 -17.70 20.38
C LYS A 49 0.18 -18.22 19.93
N LEU A 50 -0.64 -18.69 20.87
CA LEU A 50 -1.97 -19.22 20.57
C LEU A 50 -2.86 -18.20 19.86
N ALA A 51 -2.84 -16.93 20.31
CA ALA A 51 -3.64 -15.88 19.67
C ALA A 51 -3.14 -15.53 18.27
N LEU A 52 -1.82 -15.60 18.03
CA LEU A 52 -1.21 -15.34 16.72
C LEU A 52 -1.42 -16.49 15.72
N GLU A 53 -1.57 -17.74 16.18
CA GLU A 53 -1.85 -18.89 15.30
C GLU A 53 -3.16 -18.71 14.52
N GLY A 54 -4.11 -17.94 15.04
CA GLY A 54 -5.33 -17.57 14.33
C GLY A 54 -5.17 -16.47 13.27
N LEU A 55 -4.02 -15.79 13.23
CA LEU A 55 -3.76 -14.64 12.34
C LEU A 55 -2.67 -14.91 11.31
N ILE A 56 -1.64 -15.66 11.69
CA ILE A 56 -0.45 -15.93 10.87
C ILE A 56 -0.03 -17.39 11.02
N ASP A 57 0.48 -17.95 9.93
CA ASP A 57 1.08 -19.28 9.96
C ASP A 57 2.44 -19.23 10.67
N LEU A 58 2.44 -19.63 11.95
CA LEU A 58 3.64 -19.66 12.77
C LEU A 58 4.65 -20.74 12.37
N SER A 59 4.27 -21.68 11.50
CA SER A 59 5.23 -22.66 10.94
C SER A 59 6.26 -21.99 10.02
N GLN A 60 5.92 -20.85 9.42
CA GLN A 60 6.80 -20.04 8.59
C GLN A 60 7.76 -19.20 9.44
N THR A 61 8.65 -19.88 10.16
CA THR A 61 9.53 -19.27 11.19
C THR A 61 10.32 -18.07 10.68
N GLU A 62 10.85 -18.10 9.46
CA GLU A 62 11.61 -16.99 8.88
C GLU A 62 10.75 -15.78 8.56
N ALA A 63 9.53 -15.97 8.06
CA ALA A 63 8.58 -14.88 7.83
C ALA A 63 8.17 -14.21 9.15
N VAL A 64 7.92 -15.03 10.19
CA VAL A 64 7.61 -14.55 11.55
C VAL A 64 8.78 -13.73 12.10
N ARG A 65 10.00 -14.24 12.02
CA ARG A 65 11.23 -13.56 12.46
C ARG A 65 11.44 -12.23 11.75
N ALA A 66 11.29 -12.21 10.42
CA ALA A 66 11.42 -11.00 9.62
C ALA A 66 10.36 -9.95 9.99
N ALA A 67 9.09 -10.36 10.13
CA ALA A 67 7.99 -9.46 10.49
C ALA A 67 8.17 -8.86 11.89
N GLY A 68 8.48 -9.70 12.89
CA GLY A 68 8.71 -9.24 14.25
C GLY A 68 9.97 -8.39 14.41
N GLY A 69 11.05 -8.75 13.69
CA GLY A 69 12.28 -7.95 13.62
C GLY A 69 12.04 -6.57 13.00
N LEU A 70 11.23 -6.50 11.95
CA LEU A 70 10.81 -5.22 11.36
C LEU A 70 10.04 -4.36 12.37
N LEU A 71 9.10 -4.92 13.12
CA LEU A 71 8.36 -4.18 14.16
C LEU A 71 9.28 -3.67 15.27
N ASN A 72 10.23 -4.50 15.72
CA ASN A 72 11.24 -4.12 16.70
C ASN A 72 12.12 -2.97 16.19
N PHE A 73 12.57 -3.07 14.95
CA PHE A 73 13.36 -2.05 14.29
C PHE A 73 12.58 -0.72 14.21
N MET A 74 11.34 -0.77 13.73
CA MET A 74 10.48 0.40 13.61
C MET A 74 10.19 1.06 14.96
N SER A 75 9.92 0.28 16.01
CA SER A 75 9.71 0.79 17.38
C SER A 75 10.95 1.54 17.89
N ARG A 76 12.13 0.92 17.78
CA ARG A 76 13.40 1.49 18.27
C ARG A 76 13.79 2.78 17.57
N HIS A 77 13.58 2.83 16.26
CA HIS A 77 13.94 3.99 15.45
C HIS A 77 12.79 5.00 15.28
N ARG A 78 11.63 4.75 15.94
CA ARG A 78 10.41 5.57 15.83
C ARG A 78 10.05 5.88 14.38
N ILE A 79 10.16 4.86 13.53
CA ILE A 79 9.85 4.96 12.10
C ILE A 79 8.34 4.90 11.97
N ASN A 80 7.77 5.97 11.40
CA ASN A 80 6.36 6.40 11.49
C ASN A 80 6.01 7.07 12.83
N ALA A 81 5.46 8.27 12.74
CA ALA A 81 5.16 9.15 13.89
C ALA A 81 3.97 8.69 14.75
N GLU A 82 3.27 7.64 14.35
CA GLU A 82 2.06 7.13 14.99
C GLU A 82 2.39 5.81 15.70
N LEU A 83 3.06 5.94 16.85
CA LEU A 83 3.24 4.85 17.81
C LEU A 83 2.00 4.76 18.72
N ASP A 84 1.68 3.55 19.17
CA ASP A 84 0.67 3.35 20.20
C ASP A 84 1.17 3.79 21.59
N GLU A 85 0.30 3.71 22.60
CA GLU A 85 0.58 4.10 23.99
C GLU A 85 1.77 3.34 24.61
N ILE A 86 2.14 2.19 24.03
CA ILE A 86 3.21 1.31 24.52
C ILE A 86 4.51 1.52 23.70
N GLY A 87 4.49 2.44 22.73
CA GLY A 87 5.64 2.78 21.88
C GLY A 87 5.88 1.82 20.72
N MET A 88 4.87 1.03 20.35
CA MET A 88 4.92 0.11 19.21
C MET A 88 4.30 0.73 17.95
N PRO A 89 4.74 0.34 16.74
CA PRO A 89 4.11 0.78 15.51
C PRO A 89 2.64 0.36 15.46
N LEU A 90 1.76 1.28 15.05
CA LEU A 90 0.36 0.96 14.83
C LEU A 90 0.23 0.01 13.63
N VAL A 91 -0.11 -1.26 13.89
CA VAL A 91 -0.33 -2.27 12.86
C VAL A 91 -1.82 -2.41 12.60
N THR A 92 -2.28 -1.96 11.43
CA THR A 92 -3.70 -2.09 11.04
C THR A 92 -4.06 -3.51 10.61
N LYS A 93 -3.15 -4.19 9.90
CA LYS A 93 -3.39 -5.55 9.39
C LYS A 93 -2.08 -6.27 9.12
N VAL A 94 -2.03 -7.55 9.46
CA VAL A 94 -0.99 -8.48 9.00
C VAL A 94 -1.61 -9.42 7.97
N ARG A 95 -0.88 -9.69 6.90
CA ARG A 95 -1.30 -10.63 5.84
C ARG A 95 -0.11 -11.45 5.40
N SER A 96 -0.29 -12.76 5.38
CA SER A 96 0.57 -13.65 4.60
C SER A 96 0.27 -13.45 3.12
N PHE A 97 1.31 -13.52 2.29
CA PHE A 97 1.16 -13.47 0.84
C PHE A 97 2.10 -14.49 0.21
N SER A 98 1.71 -15.01 -0.95
CA SER A 98 2.53 -15.89 -1.79
C SER A 98 2.87 -15.17 -3.10
N PHE A 99 3.97 -15.60 -3.72
CA PHE A 99 4.38 -15.17 -5.06
C PHE A 99 3.92 -16.13 -6.17
N ASP A 100 3.25 -17.23 -5.85
CA ASP A 100 2.88 -18.27 -6.83
C ASP A 100 2.06 -17.73 -8.01
N SER A 101 1.16 -16.78 -7.73
CA SER A 101 0.32 -16.11 -8.73
C SER A 101 0.92 -14.82 -9.27
N THR A 102 2.20 -14.54 -9.02
CA THR A 102 2.90 -13.33 -9.50
C THR A 102 3.98 -13.72 -10.52
N LEU A 103 4.07 -12.95 -11.60
CA LEU A 103 5.14 -13.08 -12.57
C LEU A 103 6.44 -12.54 -11.96
N PHE A 104 7.46 -13.38 -11.91
CA PHE A 104 8.80 -12.94 -11.55
C PHE A 104 9.39 -12.12 -12.71
N VAL A 105 9.76 -10.88 -12.42
CA VAL A 105 10.44 -9.98 -13.35
C VAL A 105 11.77 -9.63 -12.72
N ASP A 106 12.86 -10.05 -13.36
CA ASP A 106 14.20 -9.77 -12.86
C ASP A 106 14.59 -8.30 -13.09
N GLN A 107 15.68 -7.88 -12.43
CA GLN A 107 16.12 -6.48 -12.49
C GLN A 107 16.54 -6.05 -13.91
N GLN A 108 17.10 -6.96 -14.72
CA GLN A 108 17.50 -6.62 -16.08
C GLN A 108 16.28 -6.39 -16.97
N THR A 109 15.29 -7.28 -16.91
CA THR A 109 14.01 -7.11 -17.64
C THR A 109 13.30 -5.82 -17.21
N HIS A 110 13.27 -5.53 -15.91
CA HIS A 110 12.66 -4.31 -15.41
C HIS A 110 13.28 -3.03 -16.01
N LYS A 111 14.61 -3.01 -16.16
CA LYS A 111 15.34 -1.90 -16.79
C LYS A 111 15.14 -1.87 -18.30
N ALA A 112 15.25 -3.02 -18.97
CA ALA A 112 15.12 -3.15 -20.42
C ALA A 112 13.73 -2.73 -20.92
N LEU A 113 12.68 -3.03 -20.14
CA LEU A 113 11.30 -2.61 -20.43
C LEU A 113 10.96 -1.21 -19.90
N GLN A 114 11.89 -0.53 -19.21
CA GLN A 114 11.65 0.77 -18.58
C GLN A 114 10.35 0.80 -17.76
N LEU A 115 10.13 -0.25 -16.95
CA LEU A 115 8.90 -0.37 -16.15
C LEU A 115 8.75 0.81 -15.17
N PHE A 116 9.86 1.19 -14.56
CA PHE A 116 9.99 2.39 -13.74
C PHE A 116 11.31 3.08 -14.05
N ASP A 117 11.35 4.39 -13.86
CA ASP A 117 12.57 5.18 -13.95
C ASP A 117 12.61 6.20 -12.82
N GLU A 118 13.73 6.26 -12.11
CA GLU A 118 13.92 7.23 -11.03
C GLU A 118 14.81 8.36 -11.53
N GLU A 119 14.19 9.44 -12.01
CA GLU A 119 14.91 10.63 -12.42
C GLU A 119 15.46 11.37 -11.20
N ARG A 120 16.79 11.44 -11.13
CA ARG A 120 17.50 12.22 -10.10
C ARG A 120 17.56 13.67 -10.54
N HIS A 121 17.30 14.57 -9.60
CA HIS A 121 17.44 16.00 -9.85
C HIS A 121 18.92 16.33 -10.19
N PRO A 122 19.20 17.09 -11.27
CA PRO A 122 20.56 17.35 -11.74
C PRO A 122 21.38 18.25 -10.81
N SER A 123 20.73 19.02 -9.93
CA SER A 123 21.44 19.82 -8.92
C SER A 123 21.77 18.98 -7.68
N GLN A 124 23.05 18.73 -7.44
CA GLN A 124 23.59 18.15 -6.20
C GLN A 124 23.55 19.14 -5.00
N ILE A 125 23.29 20.44 -5.25
CA ILE A 125 23.54 21.53 -4.30
C ILE A 125 22.31 21.86 -3.42
N LYS A 126 21.08 21.58 -3.86
CA LYS A 126 19.85 21.90 -3.09
C LYS A 126 19.34 20.78 -2.19
N GLY A 127 20.14 19.73 -1.97
CA GLY A 127 19.69 18.51 -1.31
C GLY A 127 18.71 17.72 -2.19
N ARG A 128 18.62 16.40 -1.94
CA ARG A 128 17.67 15.53 -2.65
C ARG A 128 16.23 15.95 -2.30
N GLY A 129 15.57 16.65 -3.23
CA GLY A 129 14.12 16.56 -3.34
C GLY A 129 13.70 15.10 -3.56
N ARG A 130 12.43 14.77 -3.27
CA ARG A 130 11.87 13.43 -3.51
C ARG A 130 12.11 13.03 -4.97
N ALA A 131 12.81 11.92 -5.22
CA ALA A 131 13.03 11.40 -6.57
C ALA A 131 11.67 11.30 -7.27
N LYS A 132 11.58 11.88 -8.47
CA LYS A 132 10.37 11.82 -9.27
C LYS A 132 10.48 10.63 -10.20
N GLU A 133 9.34 10.02 -10.47
CA GLU A 133 9.25 9.07 -11.56
C GLU A 133 9.60 9.80 -12.86
N GLY A 134 10.56 9.25 -13.60
CA GLY A 134 10.98 9.71 -14.92
C GLY A 134 10.10 9.17 -16.04
N LEU A 135 10.63 9.13 -17.26
CA LEU A 135 9.95 8.54 -18.40
C LEU A 135 9.93 7.01 -18.30
N SER A 136 8.79 6.46 -17.89
CA SER A 136 8.59 5.02 -17.73
C SER A 136 7.20 4.56 -18.17
N LEU A 137 7.02 3.25 -18.37
CA LEU A 137 5.71 2.66 -18.64
C LEU A 137 4.74 2.91 -17.48
N PHE A 138 5.22 2.85 -16.24
CA PHE A 138 4.42 3.20 -15.08
C PHE A 138 4.00 4.68 -15.09
N ALA A 139 4.89 5.61 -15.43
CA ALA A 139 4.56 7.04 -15.52
C ALA A 139 3.45 7.29 -16.55
N LEU A 140 3.55 6.64 -17.72
CA LEU A 140 2.56 6.72 -18.79
C LEU A 140 1.18 6.24 -18.30
N CYS A 141 1.10 5.03 -17.74
CA CYS A 141 -0.18 4.46 -17.30
C CYS A 141 -0.76 5.17 -16.07
N SER A 142 0.08 5.53 -15.11
CA SER A 142 -0.35 6.18 -13.87
C SER A 142 -0.81 7.62 -14.07
N SER A 143 -0.42 8.27 -15.18
CA SER A 143 -0.92 9.61 -15.55
C SER A 143 -2.44 9.66 -15.73
N TYR A 144 -3.06 8.55 -16.13
CA TYR A 144 -4.51 8.42 -16.32
C TYR A 144 -5.28 8.12 -15.03
N CYS A 145 -4.59 7.83 -13.91
CA CYS A 145 -5.26 7.58 -12.64
C CYS A 145 -5.72 8.90 -11.98
N ALA A 146 -7.04 9.05 -11.82
CA ALA A 146 -7.66 10.25 -11.22
C ALA A 146 -7.41 10.41 -9.71
N PHE A 147 -7.09 9.31 -9.01
CA PHE A 147 -6.91 9.27 -7.55
C PHE A 147 -5.55 8.69 -7.15
N ALA A 148 -4.97 9.19 -6.06
CA ALA A 148 -3.68 8.73 -5.54
C ALA A 148 -3.66 7.23 -5.22
N GLY A 149 -4.76 6.69 -4.67
CA GLY A 149 -4.91 5.25 -4.44
C GLY A 149 -4.91 4.45 -5.73
N GLY A 150 -5.45 5.00 -6.82
CA GLY A 150 -5.36 4.40 -8.16
C GLY A 150 -3.92 4.30 -8.66
N LYS A 151 -3.12 5.37 -8.46
CA LYS A 151 -1.68 5.37 -8.78
C LYS A 151 -0.91 4.33 -7.95
N ALA A 152 -1.21 4.24 -6.65
CA ALA A 152 -0.60 3.24 -5.78
C ALA A 152 -0.96 1.81 -6.21
N LYS A 153 -2.23 1.56 -6.61
CA LYS A 153 -2.67 0.26 -7.11
C LYS A 153 -2.05 -0.10 -8.46
N MET A 154 -1.91 0.88 -9.35
CA MET A 154 -1.21 0.71 -10.63
C MET A 154 0.27 0.33 -10.38
N LYS A 155 0.94 0.99 -9.43
CA LYS A 155 2.32 0.67 -9.05
C LYS A 155 2.43 -0.78 -8.54
N GLU A 156 1.47 -1.21 -7.72
CA GLU A 156 1.39 -2.60 -7.25
C GLU A 156 1.26 -3.58 -8.42
N TRP A 157 0.42 -3.29 -9.42
CA TRP A 157 0.24 -4.16 -10.59
C TRP A 157 1.49 -4.25 -11.47
N PHE A 158 2.23 -3.17 -11.64
CA PHE A 158 3.51 -3.18 -12.37
C PHE A 158 4.62 -3.93 -11.61
N LEU A 159 4.66 -3.81 -10.27
CA LEU A 159 5.63 -4.54 -9.44
C LEU A 159 5.29 -6.02 -9.27
N LYS A 160 4.00 -6.37 -9.37
CA LYS A 160 3.49 -7.73 -9.16
C LYS A 160 2.48 -8.08 -10.26
N PRO A 161 2.93 -8.32 -11.51
CA PRO A 161 2.02 -8.73 -12.57
C PRO A 161 1.38 -10.08 -12.20
N SER A 162 0.06 -10.18 -12.34
CA SER A 162 -0.66 -11.42 -11.98
C SER A 162 -0.46 -12.51 -13.04
N ARG A 163 -0.40 -13.76 -12.60
CA ARG A 163 -0.43 -14.99 -13.41
C ARG A 163 -1.78 -15.72 -13.29
N ASN A 164 -2.73 -15.13 -12.57
CA ASN A 164 -4.04 -15.73 -12.37
C ASN A 164 -4.94 -15.39 -13.55
N ASP A 165 -5.25 -16.39 -14.39
CA ASP A 165 -6.06 -16.22 -15.60
C ASP A 165 -7.44 -15.62 -15.32
N LEU A 166 -8.07 -16.01 -14.21
CA LEU A 166 -9.37 -15.47 -13.82
C LEU A 166 -9.26 -13.97 -13.49
N GLU A 167 -8.20 -13.59 -12.77
CA GLU A 167 -7.96 -12.19 -12.42
C GLU A 167 -7.65 -11.35 -13.67
N ILE A 168 -6.79 -11.85 -14.56
CA ILE A 168 -6.45 -11.19 -15.83
C ILE A 168 -7.71 -11.02 -16.68
N SER A 169 -8.49 -12.09 -16.85
CA SER A 169 -9.73 -12.07 -17.64
C SER A 169 -10.75 -11.11 -17.05
N THR A 170 -10.93 -11.12 -15.73
CA THR A 170 -11.85 -10.19 -15.04
C THR A 170 -11.44 -8.73 -15.26
N ARG A 171 -10.14 -8.43 -15.20
CA ARG A 171 -9.63 -7.07 -15.48
C ARG A 171 -9.83 -6.69 -16.94
N ALA A 172 -9.56 -7.59 -17.88
CA ALA A 172 -9.76 -7.35 -19.30
C ALA A 172 -11.25 -7.08 -19.64
N SER A 173 -12.16 -7.92 -19.14
CA SER A 173 -13.60 -7.70 -19.31
C SER A 173 -14.10 -6.40 -18.68
N ALA A 174 -13.51 -5.98 -17.55
CA ALA A 174 -13.81 -4.68 -16.96
C ALA A 174 -13.40 -3.52 -17.89
N ILE A 175 -12.19 -3.59 -18.46
CA ILE A 175 -11.70 -2.59 -19.43
C ILE A 175 -12.63 -2.53 -20.64
N GLU A 176 -12.97 -3.67 -21.24
CA GLU A 176 -13.90 -3.73 -22.38
C GLU A 176 -15.26 -3.11 -22.06
N ALA A 177 -15.80 -3.39 -20.87
CA ALA A 177 -17.07 -2.83 -20.44
C ALA A 177 -17.01 -1.30 -20.28
N PHE A 178 -15.91 -0.74 -19.77
CA PHE A 178 -15.74 0.71 -19.64
C PHE A 178 -15.39 1.41 -20.95
N LEU A 179 -14.83 0.70 -21.94
CA LEU A 179 -14.57 1.25 -23.28
C LEU A 179 -15.83 1.31 -24.15
N ALA A 180 -16.89 0.57 -23.80
CA ALA A 180 -18.13 0.58 -24.55
C ALA A 180 -18.77 1.99 -24.61
N ALA A 181 -19.39 2.33 -25.74
CA ALA A 181 -19.95 3.67 -25.98
C ALA A 181 -21.02 4.07 -24.95
N ASN A 182 -21.80 3.11 -24.45
CA ASN A 182 -22.82 3.31 -23.43
C ASN A 182 -22.26 3.48 -22.00
N ALA A 183 -20.95 3.32 -21.79
CA ALA A 183 -20.31 3.54 -20.50
C ALA A 183 -19.71 4.95 -20.36
N GLN A 184 -19.69 5.77 -21.42
CA GLN A 184 -19.01 7.08 -21.42
C GLN A 184 -19.59 8.05 -20.38
N GLU A 185 -20.92 8.10 -20.28
CA GLU A 185 -21.61 8.95 -19.28
C GLU A 185 -21.27 8.52 -17.86
N LEU A 186 -21.34 7.21 -17.56
CA LEU A 186 -20.95 6.66 -16.26
C LEU A 186 -19.47 6.96 -15.95
N ASN A 187 -18.57 6.77 -16.91
CA ASN A 187 -17.15 7.01 -16.74
C ASN A 187 -16.89 8.46 -16.34
N GLN A 188 -17.51 9.41 -17.04
CA GLN A 188 -17.34 10.83 -16.75
C GLN A 188 -17.85 11.18 -15.34
N GLU A 189 -19.02 10.66 -14.97
CA GLU A 189 -19.60 10.90 -13.64
C GLU A 189 -18.75 10.28 -12.53
N MET A 190 -18.27 9.05 -12.72
CA MET A 190 -17.35 8.41 -11.78
C MET A 190 -16.04 9.19 -11.66
N LEU A 191 -15.44 9.64 -12.77
CA LEU A 191 -14.18 10.39 -12.74
C LEU A 191 -14.34 11.74 -12.02
N ASN A 192 -15.45 12.44 -12.23
CA ASN A 192 -15.77 13.69 -11.55
C ASN A 192 -15.84 13.52 -10.03
N ASN A 193 -16.31 12.35 -9.56
CA ASN A 193 -16.46 12.05 -8.15
C ASN A 193 -15.26 11.32 -7.52
N ILE A 194 -14.44 10.62 -8.31
CA ILE A 194 -13.21 9.96 -7.84
C ILE A 194 -12.06 10.95 -7.69
N ARG A 195 -11.94 11.91 -8.61
CA ARG A 195 -10.82 12.88 -8.63
C ARG A 195 -10.69 13.71 -7.34
N PRO A 196 -11.77 14.17 -6.68
CA PRO A 196 -11.69 14.92 -5.44
C PRO A 196 -11.37 14.06 -4.20
N LEU A 197 -11.52 12.74 -4.30
CA LEU A 197 -11.27 11.83 -3.18
C LEU A 197 -9.81 11.94 -2.72
N ARG A 198 -9.64 11.81 -1.41
CA ARG A 198 -8.34 11.80 -0.75
C ARG A 198 -8.23 10.55 0.10
N ASP A 199 -7.00 10.13 0.38
CA ASP A 199 -6.78 9.11 1.40
C ASP A 199 -7.22 9.67 2.76
N ILE A 200 -8.25 9.07 3.33
CA ILE A 200 -8.82 9.46 4.63
C ILE A 200 -8.31 8.61 5.78
N SER A 201 -7.36 7.70 5.56
CA SER A 201 -6.86 6.79 6.62
C SER A 201 -6.37 7.55 7.84
N ARG A 202 -5.63 8.65 7.63
CA ARG A 202 -5.16 9.52 8.71
C ARG A 202 -6.28 10.31 9.38
N THR A 203 -7.27 10.74 8.61
CA THR A 203 -8.46 11.40 9.13
C THR A 203 -9.22 10.43 10.04
N LEU A 204 -9.48 9.20 9.57
CA LEU A 204 -10.12 8.13 10.35
C LEU A 204 -9.32 7.77 11.62
N ALA A 205 -7.98 7.70 11.53
CA ALA A 205 -7.13 7.46 12.70
C ALA A 205 -7.34 8.53 13.79
N ARG A 206 -7.40 9.81 13.43
CA ARG A 206 -7.68 10.89 14.39
C ARG A 206 -9.09 10.85 14.98
N PHE A 207 -10.07 10.42 14.19
CA PHE A 207 -11.42 10.16 14.69
C PHE A 207 -11.40 9.02 15.73
N SER A 208 -10.65 7.95 15.46
CA SER A 208 -10.52 6.82 16.39
C SER A 208 -9.77 7.15 17.69
N THR A 209 -8.90 8.17 17.67
CA THR A 209 -8.19 8.67 18.86
C THR A 209 -8.87 9.88 19.51
N PHE A 210 -10.12 10.18 19.16
CA PHE A 210 -10.91 11.32 19.69
C PHE A 210 -10.22 12.70 19.56
N GLN A 211 -9.39 12.89 18.53
CA GLN A 211 -8.72 14.15 18.23
C GLN A 211 -9.03 14.70 16.82
N PRO A 212 -10.30 14.76 16.37
CA PRO A 212 -10.62 15.30 15.06
C PRO A 212 -10.46 16.82 15.04
N LYS A 213 -9.95 17.35 13.93
CA LYS A 213 -9.98 18.79 13.64
C LYS A 213 -11.25 19.15 12.87
N LEU A 214 -11.70 20.40 12.91
CA LEU A 214 -12.82 20.86 12.07
C LEU A 214 -12.61 20.56 10.57
N ALA A 215 -11.37 20.64 10.08
CA ALA A 215 -11.04 20.27 8.71
C ALA A 215 -11.24 18.76 8.42
N ASP A 216 -11.02 17.90 9.42
CA ASP A 216 -11.18 16.44 9.31
C ASP A 216 -12.66 16.07 9.13
N HIS A 217 -13.59 16.76 9.79
CA HIS A 217 -15.04 16.61 9.57
C HIS A 217 -15.43 16.95 8.12
N ARG A 218 -14.91 18.06 7.58
CA ARG A 218 -15.19 18.46 6.19
C ARG A 218 -14.65 17.45 5.18
N ILE A 219 -13.44 16.92 5.41
CA ILE A 219 -12.85 15.88 4.55
C ILE A 219 -13.74 14.64 4.54
N LEU A 220 -14.16 14.18 5.72
CA LEU A 220 -15.02 13.01 5.85
C LEU A 220 -16.40 13.20 5.20
N TYR A 221 -17.02 14.36 5.41
CA TYR A 221 -18.29 14.71 4.77
C TYR A 221 -18.18 14.71 3.24
N ASN A 222 -17.19 15.41 2.68
CA ASN A 222 -16.99 15.45 1.24
C ASN A 222 -16.71 14.06 0.66
N PHE A 223 -15.91 13.25 1.35
CA PHE A 223 -15.67 11.86 0.96
C PHE A 223 -16.97 11.06 0.90
N ALA A 224 -17.82 11.15 1.92
CA ALA A 224 -19.11 10.46 1.96
C ALA A 224 -20.04 10.91 0.81
N CYS A 225 -20.12 12.22 0.53
CA CYS A 225 -20.93 12.74 -0.57
C CYS A 225 -20.47 12.19 -1.93
N HIS A 226 -19.17 12.20 -2.21
CA HIS A 226 -18.65 11.66 -3.46
C HIS A 226 -18.86 10.15 -3.59
N VAL A 227 -18.68 9.38 -2.52
CA VAL A 227 -18.99 7.94 -2.52
C VAL A 227 -20.46 7.69 -2.79
N GLN A 228 -21.36 8.47 -2.19
CA GLN A 228 -22.80 8.37 -2.44
C GLN A 228 -23.16 8.73 -3.90
N GLN A 229 -22.50 9.72 -4.49
CA GLN A 229 -22.68 10.08 -5.90
C GLN A 229 -22.21 8.98 -6.84
N ILE A 230 -21.04 8.37 -6.57
CA ILE A 230 -20.54 7.21 -7.31
C ILE A 230 -21.54 6.06 -7.22
N HIS A 231 -22.07 5.77 -6.03
CA HIS A 231 -23.08 4.74 -5.84
C HIS A 231 -24.32 4.98 -6.71
N ARG A 232 -24.88 6.19 -6.66
CA ARG A 232 -26.05 6.56 -7.48
C ARG A 232 -25.76 6.46 -8.97
N ALA A 233 -24.58 6.88 -9.40
CA ALA A 233 -24.15 6.77 -10.79
C ALA A 233 -24.09 5.31 -11.24
N ILE A 234 -23.45 4.42 -10.48
CA ILE A 234 -23.36 2.99 -10.82
C ILE A 234 -24.74 2.35 -10.90
N SER A 235 -25.63 2.66 -9.94
CA SER A 235 -26.99 2.10 -9.88
C SER A 235 -27.87 2.50 -11.06
N ALA A 236 -27.57 3.60 -11.76
CA ALA A 236 -28.24 3.97 -13.00
C ALA A 236 -27.87 3.08 -14.20
N PHE A 237 -26.79 2.27 -14.10
CA PHE A 237 -26.28 1.41 -15.18
C PHE A 237 -26.21 -0.07 -14.77
N PRO A 238 -27.36 -0.73 -14.50
CA PRO A 238 -27.40 -2.10 -13.97
C PRO A 238 -26.80 -3.15 -14.92
N HIS A 239 -26.77 -2.88 -16.22
CA HIS A 239 -26.15 -3.76 -17.22
C HIS A 239 -24.61 -3.82 -17.07
N LEU A 240 -23.97 -2.72 -16.67
CA LEU A 240 -22.52 -2.68 -16.41
C LEU A 240 -22.18 -3.39 -15.09
N MET A 241 -23.05 -3.30 -14.07
CA MET A 241 -22.87 -4.06 -12.81
C MET A 241 -22.87 -5.57 -13.02
N ARG A 242 -23.59 -6.08 -14.02
CA ARG A 242 -23.57 -7.52 -14.38
C ARG A 242 -22.25 -7.94 -15.03
N LYS A 243 -21.66 -7.07 -15.84
CA LYS A 243 -20.42 -7.33 -16.58
C LYS A 243 -19.16 -7.09 -15.75
N VAL A 244 -19.21 -6.14 -14.81
CA VAL A 244 -18.06 -5.70 -14.03
C VAL A 244 -18.29 -5.99 -12.54
N PRO A 245 -17.78 -7.11 -12.01
CA PRO A 245 -18.02 -7.53 -10.63
C PRO A 245 -17.72 -6.46 -9.58
N ILE A 246 -16.65 -5.67 -9.75
CA ILE A 246 -16.26 -4.66 -8.77
C ILE A 246 -17.30 -3.54 -8.63
N LEU A 247 -18.05 -3.21 -9.68
CA LEU A 247 -19.13 -2.22 -9.61
C LEU A 247 -20.27 -2.71 -8.72
N ARG A 248 -20.58 -4.01 -8.80
CA ARG A 248 -21.57 -4.66 -7.93
C ARG A 248 -21.10 -4.69 -6.47
N ASP A 249 -19.82 -4.94 -6.24
CA ASP A 249 -19.27 -4.98 -4.87
C ASP A 249 -19.26 -3.60 -4.21
N ILE A 250 -18.99 -2.52 -4.98
CA ILE A 250 -19.11 -1.14 -4.50
C ILE A 250 -20.53 -0.84 -4.01
N CYS A 251 -21.56 -1.27 -4.74
CA CYS A 251 -22.96 -1.04 -4.36
C CYS A 251 -23.43 -1.86 -3.15
N ARG A 252 -22.88 -3.06 -2.95
CA ARG A 252 -23.25 -3.93 -1.81
C ARG A 252 -22.79 -3.42 -0.45
N HIS A 253 -21.84 -2.49 -0.40
CA HIS A 253 -21.24 -2.01 0.85
C HIS A 253 -21.72 -0.62 1.26
N THR A 254 -22.68 -0.06 0.52
CA THR A 254 -23.28 1.26 0.75
C THR A 254 -24.75 1.20 1.17
N GLU A 255 -25.32 0.00 1.30
CA GLU A 255 -26.61 -0.28 1.96
C GLU A 255 -26.41 -0.56 3.45
#